data_AF-A0A807LJC7-F1
#
_entry.id   AF-A0A807LJC7-F1
#
_cell.length_a   1.000
_cell.length_b   1.000
_cell.length_c   1.000
_cell.angle_alpha   90.00
_cell.angle_beta   90.00
_cell.angle_gamma   90.00
#
_symmetry.space_group_name_H-M   'P 1'
#
loop_
_entity.id
_entity.type
_entity.pdbx_description
1 polymer ?
#
loop_
_entity_poly.entity_id
_entity_poly.type
_entity_poly.pdbx_seq_one_letter_code
_entity_poly.pdbx_strand_id
1 'polypeptide(L)'
;MKIKHLLSFRFNRCLVLIPASFLLLSCSSNYQLLCPFGAHKGEIQQFDKSYWESTKKNPLKSDKQVVMECNTQSDAEKERLSSAYIQLCKAGHLDTGNRLFVEKIFSDPNYSRAVSGMMNAKMPKKESAESQLKWSVAHSDNPDSFKEYCGYYVKKDADKRSSTLLGLNVEGFRSEIFNQCMVKNHMMKIVPTKSFRKCNNISW
;
A
#
# COMPACT_ATOMS: atom_id res chain seq x y z
N MET A 1 40.95 -68.95 59.06
CA MET A 1 41.84 -67.88 58.54
C MET A 1 40.99 -67.00 57.63
N LYS A 2 40.87 -65.68 57.87
CA LYS A 2 41.57 -64.59 57.13
C LYS A 2 41.65 -64.83 55.60
N ILE A 3 41.25 -63.92 54.70
CA ILE A 3 40.79 -62.52 54.87
C ILE A 3 39.96 -62.05 53.64
N LYS A 4 39.21 -60.93 53.82
CA LYS A 4 38.65 -59.92 52.87
C LYS A 4 39.06 -60.02 51.36
N HIS A 5 38.32 -59.52 50.35
CA HIS A 5 37.38 -58.38 50.19
C HIS A 5 36.56 -58.59 48.85
N LEU A 6 35.77 -57.71 48.21
CA LEU A 6 35.35 -56.28 48.32
C LEU A 6 33.94 -56.09 47.64
N LEU A 7 33.49 -54.83 47.50
CA LEU A 7 32.36 -54.27 46.71
C LEU A 7 31.69 -55.10 45.57
N SER A 8 30.38 -55.38 45.67
CA SER A 8 29.31 -54.55 45.05
C SER A 8 27.99 -55.31 44.81
N PHE A 9 26.84 -54.69 45.12
CA PHE A 9 25.67 -54.66 44.21
C PHE A 9 24.57 -53.68 44.67
N ARG A 10 24.31 -52.68 43.81
CA ARG A 10 22.98 -52.14 43.48
C ARG A 10 22.08 -51.61 44.63
N PHE A 11 22.39 -50.38 45.04
CA PHE A 11 21.36 -49.32 45.09
C PHE A 11 20.45 -49.42 43.85
N ASN A 12 19.18 -49.83 43.99
CA ASN A 12 18.28 -50.00 42.82
C ASN A 12 16.78 -49.94 43.16
N ARG A 13 16.34 -48.93 43.95
CA ARG A 13 14.90 -48.70 44.23
C ARG A 13 14.41 -47.24 44.20
N CYS A 14 15.25 -46.26 43.90
CA CYS A 14 14.88 -44.82 43.93
C CYS A 14 14.93 -44.10 42.56
N LEU A 15 15.10 -44.83 41.45
CA LEU A 15 15.53 -44.24 40.16
C LEU A 15 14.62 -44.59 38.95
N VAL A 16 13.32 -44.80 39.19
CA VAL A 16 12.34 -45.15 38.12
C VAL A 16 11.02 -44.35 38.22
N LEU A 17 11.06 -43.11 38.73
CA LEU A 17 9.88 -42.23 38.85
C LEU A 17 10.08 -40.82 38.27
N ILE A 18 11.10 -40.62 37.43
CA ILE A 18 11.34 -39.35 36.70
C ILE A 18 11.57 -39.62 35.20
N PRO A 19 10.54 -40.12 34.48
CA PRO A 19 10.30 -39.58 33.14
C PRO A 19 8.82 -39.27 32.82
N ALA A 20 7.86 -39.96 33.44
CA ALA A 20 6.43 -39.85 33.08
C ALA A 20 5.86 -38.42 33.27
N SER A 21 6.26 -37.75 34.35
CA SER A 21 5.77 -36.41 34.71
C SER A 21 6.11 -35.32 33.68
N PHE A 22 7.17 -35.50 32.88
CA PHE A 22 7.55 -34.56 31.83
C PHE A 22 6.75 -34.74 30.53
N LEU A 23 6.26 -35.95 30.24
CA LEU A 23 5.55 -36.25 28.99
C LEU A 23 4.07 -35.82 29.01
N LEU A 24 3.44 -35.72 30.19
CA LEU A 24 2.06 -35.25 30.31
C LEU A 24 1.93 -33.72 30.20
N LEU A 25 2.99 -32.97 30.49
CA LEU A 25 3.04 -31.52 30.26
C LEU A 25 3.04 -31.16 28.77
N SER A 26 3.39 -32.10 27.89
CA SER A 26 3.54 -31.86 26.44
C SER A 26 2.23 -31.61 25.70
N CYS A 27 1.07 -31.95 26.30
CA CYS A 27 -0.22 -32.00 25.61
C CYS A 27 -1.05 -30.70 25.71
N SER A 28 -0.58 -29.68 26.44
CA SER A 28 -1.18 -28.32 26.39
C SER A 28 -0.26 -27.38 25.62
N SER A 29 -0.78 -26.72 24.58
CA SER A 29 -0.02 -25.86 23.65
C SER A 29 0.34 -24.48 24.23
N ASN A 30 0.67 -24.42 25.51
CA ASN A 30 0.96 -23.19 26.28
C ASN A 30 2.45 -22.82 26.36
N TYR A 31 3.28 -23.37 25.47
CA TYR A 31 4.73 -23.08 25.38
C TYR A 31 5.07 -21.57 25.25
N GLN A 32 4.13 -20.73 24.77
CA GLN A 32 4.27 -19.27 24.71
C GLN A 32 4.16 -18.54 26.07
N LEU A 33 3.72 -19.22 27.14
CA LEU A 33 3.74 -18.67 28.50
C LEU A 33 5.13 -18.79 29.14
N LEU A 34 5.82 -19.90 28.89
CA LEU A 34 7.16 -20.21 29.42
C LEU A 34 8.25 -19.54 28.59
N CYS A 35 8.40 -18.23 28.74
CA CYS A 35 9.56 -17.49 28.24
C CYS A 35 10.58 -17.30 29.40
N PRO A 36 11.54 -18.22 29.60
CA PRO A 36 12.42 -18.23 30.78
C PRO A 36 13.32 -17.00 30.92
N PHE A 37 13.63 -16.32 29.81
CA PHE A 37 14.48 -15.12 29.78
C PHE A 37 13.67 -13.82 29.63
N GLY A 38 12.39 -13.87 30.02
CA GLY A 38 11.42 -12.80 29.78
C GLY A 38 10.84 -12.82 28.37
N ALA A 39 9.87 -11.95 28.12
CA ALA A 39 9.19 -11.85 26.83
C ALA A 39 9.04 -10.38 26.42
N HIS A 40 9.49 -10.06 25.20
CA HIS A 40 9.15 -8.81 24.56
C HIS A 40 7.68 -8.84 24.11
N LYS A 41 6.92 -7.81 24.51
CA LYS A 41 5.59 -7.51 23.99
C LYS A 41 5.71 -6.28 23.08
N GLY A 42 5.02 -6.30 21.95
CA GLY A 42 4.92 -5.14 21.07
C GLY A 42 3.64 -5.19 20.24
N GLU A 43 3.42 -4.14 19.46
CA GLU A 43 2.32 -4.05 18.50
C GLU A 43 2.87 -3.82 17.09
N ILE A 44 2.24 -4.44 16.10
CA ILE A 44 2.54 -4.25 14.68
C ILE A 44 1.26 -3.75 13.98
N GLN A 45 1.39 -2.69 13.18
CA GLN A 45 0.31 -2.17 12.36
C GLN A 45 0.06 -3.10 11.16
N GLN A 46 -1.19 -3.58 11.03
CA GLN A 46 -1.62 -4.46 9.95
C GLN A 46 -2.08 -3.63 8.73
N PHE A 47 -1.14 -3.02 8.02
CA PHE A 47 -1.43 -2.25 6.80
C PHE A 47 -2.16 -3.09 5.74
N ASP A 48 -1.85 -4.39 5.68
CA ASP A 48 -2.49 -5.42 4.86
C ASP A 48 -4.00 -5.58 5.15
N LYS A 49 -4.44 -5.23 6.36
CA LYS A 49 -5.84 -5.31 6.82
C LYS A 49 -6.45 -3.94 7.06
N SER A 50 -5.86 -2.90 6.50
CA SER A 50 -6.42 -1.56 6.62
C SER A 50 -7.73 -1.43 5.83
N TYR A 51 -8.74 -0.83 6.45
CA TYR A 51 -10.08 -0.65 5.90
C TYR A 51 -10.53 0.81 6.03
N TRP A 52 -11.68 1.14 5.45
CA TRP A 52 -12.28 2.45 5.57
C TRP A 52 -13.62 2.35 6.29
N GLU A 53 -13.86 3.28 7.20
CA GLU A 53 -15.02 3.32 8.10
C GLU A 53 -15.57 4.76 8.15
N SER A 54 -16.89 4.93 8.20
CA SER A 54 -17.49 6.27 8.30
C SER A 54 -17.33 6.85 9.71
N THR A 55 -16.86 8.10 9.77
CA THR A 55 -16.79 8.89 11.02
C THR A 55 -18.15 9.42 11.48
N LYS A 56 -19.23 9.19 10.72
CA LYS A 56 -20.60 9.59 11.08
C LYS A 56 -21.29 8.50 11.89
N LYS A 57 -21.88 8.86 13.02
CA LYS A 57 -22.63 7.92 13.90
C LYS A 57 -23.77 7.18 13.19
N ASN A 58 -24.44 7.84 12.24
CA ASN A 58 -25.50 7.26 11.40
C ASN A 58 -25.21 7.68 9.94
N PRO A 59 -24.46 6.89 9.15
CA PRO A 59 -24.16 7.21 7.76
C PRO A 59 -25.34 6.83 6.84
N LEU A 60 -25.60 7.66 5.82
CA LEU A 60 -26.68 7.42 4.83
C LEU A 60 -26.36 6.33 3.80
N LYS A 61 -25.10 5.88 3.75
CA LYS A 61 -24.59 4.83 2.87
C LYS A 61 -23.70 3.90 3.70
N SER A 62 -23.62 2.63 3.33
CA SER A 62 -22.66 1.71 3.95
C SER A 62 -21.22 2.04 3.54
N ASP A 63 -20.25 1.76 4.40
CA ASP A 63 -18.82 1.97 4.11
C ASP A 63 -18.40 1.29 2.80
N LYS A 64 -18.89 0.06 2.56
CA LYS A 64 -18.64 -0.70 1.33
C LYS A 64 -19.20 0.00 0.08
N GLN A 65 -20.38 0.62 0.19
CA GLN A 65 -20.95 1.39 -0.92
C GLN A 65 -20.10 2.65 -1.20
N VAL A 66 -19.69 3.38 -0.17
CA VAL A 66 -18.83 4.57 -0.33
C VAL A 66 -17.48 4.20 -0.95
N VAL A 67 -16.84 3.12 -0.47
CA VAL A 67 -15.59 2.59 -1.06
C VAL A 67 -15.79 2.20 -2.53
N MET A 68 -16.91 1.57 -2.88
CA MET A 68 -17.22 1.20 -4.26
C MET A 68 -17.41 2.44 -5.14
N GLU A 69 -18.28 3.37 -4.76
CA GLU A 69 -18.55 4.62 -5.48
C GLU A 69 -17.27 5.44 -5.68
N CYS A 70 -16.42 5.58 -4.65
CA CYS A 70 -15.16 6.31 -4.75
C CYS A 70 -14.11 5.61 -5.63
N ASN A 71 -14.09 4.26 -5.71
CA ASN A 71 -13.26 3.55 -6.69
C ASN A 71 -13.80 3.77 -8.12
N THR A 72 -15.10 3.62 -8.35
CA THR A 72 -15.70 3.87 -9.67
C THR A 72 -15.45 5.30 -10.14
N GLN A 73 -15.53 6.30 -9.25
CA GLN A 73 -15.17 7.67 -9.58
C GLN A 73 -13.69 7.84 -9.90
N SER A 74 -12.78 7.26 -9.10
CA SER A 74 -11.34 7.45 -9.31
C SER A 74 -10.81 6.73 -10.55
N ASP A 75 -11.35 5.56 -10.89
CA ASP A 75 -11.08 4.89 -12.16
C ASP A 75 -11.63 5.68 -13.35
N ALA A 76 -12.85 6.24 -13.26
CA ALA A 76 -13.40 7.06 -14.35
C ALA A 76 -12.58 8.34 -14.62
N GLU A 77 -12.15 9.06 -13.57
CA GLU A 77 -11.28 10.23 -13.74
C GLU A 77 -9.88 9.83 -14.24
N LYS A 78 -9.35 8.66 -13.85
CA LYS A 78 -8.09 8.10 -14.38
C LYS A 78 -8.18 7.82 -15.89
N GLU A 79 -9.22 7.12 -16.34
CA GLU A 79 -9.38 6.83 -17.78
C GLU A 79 -9.58 8.13 -18.58
N ARG A 80 -10.23 9.14 -18.01
CA ARG A 80 -10.34 10.47 -18.61
C ARG A 80 -8.98 11.18 -18.74
N LEU A 81 -8.11 11.08 -17.74
CA LEU A 81 -6.73 11.61 -17.81
C LEU A 81 -5.91 10.90 -18.90
N SER A 82 -5.97 9.57 -18.96
CA SER A 82 -5.33 8.79 -20.03
C SER A 82 -5.86 9.19 -21.41
N SER A 83 -7.17 9.34 -21.55
CA SER A 83 -7.84 9.74 -22.80
C SER A 83 -7.44 11.15 -23.26
N ALA A 84 -7.44 12.14 -22.35
CA ALA A 84 -7.01 13.51 -22.64
C ALA A 84 -5.55 13.56 -23.14
N TYR A 85 -4.65 12.78 -22.52
CA TYR A 85 -3.27 12.69 -22.99
C TYR A 85 -3.15 12.00 -24.36
N ILE A 86 -3.87 10.89 -24.57
CA ILE A 86 -3.89 10.17 -25.86
C ILE A 86 -4.44 11.07 -26.99
N GLN A 87 -5.45 11.89 -26.70
CA GLN A 87 -5.93 12.94 -27.61
C GLN A 87 -4.83 13.96 -27.90
N LEU A 88 -4.17 14.50 -26.88
CA LEU A 88 -3.12 15.51 -27.03
C LEU A 88 -1.93 14.99 -27.86
N CYS A 89 -1.59 13.71 -27.74
CA CYS A 89 -0.57 13.06 -28.57
C CYS A 89 -1.01 12.75 -30.01
N LYS A 90 -2.30 12.47 -30.25
CA LYS A 90 -2.82 12.18 -31.60
C LYS A 90 -3.16 13.44 -32.40
N ALA A 91 -3.65 14.49 -31.75
CA ALA A 91 -4.19 15.70 -32.38
C ALA A 91 -3.37 16.97 -32.11
N GLY A 92 -2.42 16.96 -31.16
CA GLY A 92 -1.60 18.11 -30.77
C GLY A 92 -2.28 19.14 -29.85
N HIS A 93 -3.61 19.05 -29.72
CA HIS A 93 -4.51 19.90 -28.92
C HIS A 93 -5.55 19.05 -28.15
N LEU A 94 -6.25 19.65 -27.18
CA LEU A 94 -7.39 19.04 -26.48
C LEU A 94 -8.73 19.52 -27.06
N ASP A 95 -9.78 18.72 -26.97
CA ASP A 95 -11.15 19.23 -27.14
C ASP A 95 -11.61 20.04 -25.91
N THR A 96 -12.70 20.81 -26.02
CA THR A 96 -13.22 21.64 -24.91
C THR A 96 -13.53 20.85 -23.63
N GLY A 97 -14.04 19.62 -23.74
CA GLY A 97 -14.40 18.77 -22.60
C GLY A 97 -13.20 18.18 -21.88
N ASN A 98 -12.12 17.87 -22.59
CA ASN A 98 -10.84 17.46 -21.99
C ASN A 98 -10.01 18.66 -21.52
N ARG A 99 -10.03 19.79 -22.25
CA ARG A 99 -9.37 21.03 -21.85
C ARG A 99 -9.90 21.54 -20.50
N LEU A 100 -11.22 21.70 -20.36
CA LEU A 100 -11.84 22.11 -19.08
C LEU A 100 -11.54 21.14 -17.92
N PHE A 101 -11.40 19.85 -18.21
CA PHE A 101 -11.04 18.84 -17.21
C PHE A 101 -9.57 18.94 -16.78
N VAL A 102 -8.65 19.18 -17.72
CA VAL A 102 -7.23 19.40 -17.45
C VAL A 102 -7.00 20.73 -16.72
N GLU A 103 -7.71 21.80 -17.10
CA GLU A 103 -7.74 23.09 -16.38
C GLU A 103 -8.20 22.89 -14.92
N LYS A 104 -9.27 22.12 -14.69
CA LYS A 104 -9.75 21.74 -13.35
C LYS A 104 -8.68 20.97 -12.56
N ILE A 105 -7.99 19.99 -13.17
CA ILE A 105 -6.89 19.25 -12.53
C ILE A 105 -5.79 20.19 -12.05
N PHE A 106 -5.27 21.05 -12.94
CA PHE A 106 -4.13 21.91 -12.62
C PHE A 106 -4.51 23.15 -11.79
N SER A 107 -5.80 23.45 -11.63
CA SER A 107 -6.28 24.42 -10.63
C SER A 107 -6.16 23.94 -9.18
N ASP A 108 -6.09 22.61 -8.94
CA ASP A 108 -5.93 22.03 -7.61
C ASP A 108 -4.45 21.61 -7.38
N PRO A 109 -3.75 22.19 -6.39
CA PRO A 109 -2.37 21.83 -6.09
C PRO A 109 -2.14 20.35 -5.72
N ASN A 110 -3.18 19.62 -5.31
CA ASN A 110 -3.08 18.21 -4.97
C ASN A 110 -3.09 17.35 -6.23
N TYR A 111 -4.07 17.55 -7.13
CA TYR A 111 -4.11 16.84 -8.41
C TYR A 111 -2.93 17.24 -9.31
N SER A 112 -2.57 18.52 -9.38
CA SER A 112 -1.38 18.98 -10.12
C SER A 112 -0.09 18.25 -9.68
N ARG A 113 0.06 17.94 -8.39
CA ARG A 113 1.19 17.16 -7.87
C ARG A 113 1.02 15.66 -8.16
N ALA A 114 -0.19 15.13 -8.03
CA ALA A 114 -0.49 13.71 -8.20
C ALA A 114 -0.38 13.22 -9.66
N VAL A 115 -0.58 14.10 -10.65
CA VAL A 115 -0.45 13.78 -12.08
C VAL A 115 1.01 13.72 -12.56
N SER A 116 1.90 14.50 -11.95
CA SER A 116 3.33 14.54 -12.32
C SER A 116 4.05 13.23 -11.97
N GLY A 117 4.78 12.66 -12.93
CA GLY A 117 5.70 11.54 -12.70
C GLY A 117 6.84 11.89 -11.72
N MET A 118 7.29 13.15 -11.69
CA MET A 118 8.22 13.64 -10.68
C MET A 118 7.48 14.26 -9.49
N MET A 119 7.54 13.58 -8.34
CA MET A 119 7.19 14.19 -7.05
C MET A 119 8.10 15.40 -6.79
N ASN A 120 7.53 16.48 -6.25
CA ASN A 120 8.19 17.74 -5.87
C ASN A 120 8.65 18.66 -7.02
N ALA A 121 8.50 18.28 -8.29
CA ALA A 121 8.78 19.19 -9.41
C ALA A 121 7.74 20.34 -9.44
N LYS A 122 8.18 21.59 -9.21
CA LYS A 122 7.30 22.77 -9.30
C LYS A 122 7.00 23.09 -10.77
N MET A 123 5.78 22.78 -11.22
CA MET A 123 5.31 23.19 -12.55
C MET A 123 5.40 24.72 -12.68
N PRO A 124 5.99 25.26 -13.77
CA PRO A 124 5.92 26.68 -14.08
C PRO A 124 4.45 27.12 -14.22
N LYS A 125 4.17 28.42 -14.06
CA LYS A 125 2.88 28.97 -14.52
C LYS A 125 2.84 28.86 -16.05
N LYS A 126 2.14 27.85 -16.56
CA LYS A 126 1.89 27.62 -17.99
C LYS A 126 0.49 28.10 -18.36
N GLU A 127 0.39 28.73 -19.52
CA GLU A 127 -0.77 29.53 -19.94
C GLU A 127 -1.94 28.70 -20.48
N SER A 128 -1.71 27.44 -20.86
CA SER A 128 -2.75 26.53 -21.38
C SER A 128 -2.69 25.14 -20.75
N ALA A 129 -3.84 24.47 -20.68
CA ALA A 129 -3.95 23.09 -20.22
C ALA A 129 -3.10 22.11 -21.05
N GLU A 130 -2.98 22.33 -22.37
CA GLU A 130 -2.07 21.55 -23.22
C GLU A 130 -0.63 21.67 -22.73
N SER A 131 -0.18 22.89 -22.40
CA SER A 131 1.19 23.14 -21.93
C SER A 131 1.44 22.56 -20.53
N GLN A 132 0.42 22.62 -19.66
CA GLN A 132 0.48 22.01 -18.32
C GLN A 132 0.55 20.47 -18.41
N LEU A 133 -0.29 19.84 -19.24
CA LEU A 133 -0.28 18.39 -19.43
C LEU A 133 1.00 17.91 -20.13
N LYS A 134 1.48 18.63 -21.16
CA LYS A 134 2.79 18.38 -21.81
C LYS A 134 3.93 18.41 -20.79
N TRP A 135 3.99 19.45 -19.96
CA TRP A 135 5.03 19.59 -18.94
C TRP A 135 4.93 18.53 -17.84
N SER A 136 3.72 18.11 -17.44
CA SER A 136 3.54 17.10 -16.38
C SER A 136 4.14 15.71 -16.70
N VAL A 137 4.43 15.46 -17.98
CA VAL A 137 5.04 14.23 -18.51
C VAL A 137 6.49 14.44 -18.95
N ALA A 138 6.77 15.53 -19.68
CA ALA A 138 8.10 15.79 -20.22
C ALA A 138 9.04 16.53 -19.26
N HIS A 139 8.50 17.14 -18.19
CA HIS A 139 9.16 18.03 -17.22
C HIS A 139 10.02 19.14 -17.85
N SER A 140 9.69 19.47 -19.11
CA SER A 140 10.53 20.22 -20.04
C SER A 140 9.64 21.00 -21.01
N ASP A 141 10.14 22.13 -21.48
CA ASP A 141 9.52 22.94 -22.52
C ASP A 141 9.98 22.55 -23.94
N ASN A 142 10.90 21.57 -24.06
CA ASN A 142 11.33 21.03 -25.34
C ASN A 142 10.19 20.23 -26.02
N PRO A 143 9.70 20.65 -27.20
CA PRO A 143 8.62 19.93 -27.89
C PRO A 143 9.01 18.50 -28.31
N ASP A 144 10.29 18.24 -28.61
CA ASP A 144 10.73 16.89 -28.97
C ASP A 144 10.73 15.92 -27.77
N SER A 145 10.92 16.41 -26.54
CA SER A 145 10.77 15.58 -25.33
C SER A 145 9.33 15.08 -25.18
N PHE A 146 8.32 15.94 -25.35
CA PHE A 146 6.91 15.50 -25.32
C PHE A 146 6.57 14.52 -26.46
N LYS A 147 7.11 14.77 -27.65
CA LYS A 147 6.95 13.93 -28.84
C LYS A 147 7.54 12.53 -28.66
N GLU A 148 8.60 12.37 -27.87
CA GLU A 148 9.17 11.07 -27.50
C GLU A 148 8.15 10.24 -26.68
N TYR A 149 7.58 10.80 -25.60
CA TYR A 149 6.55 10.13 -24.80
C TYR A 149 5.32 9.76 -25.65
N CYS A 150 4.86 10.64 -26.54
CA CYS A 150 3.79 10.32 -27.51
C CYS A 150 4.17 9.20 -28.49
N GLY A 151 5.45 9.09 -28.87
CA GLY A 151 5.97 8.08 -29.78
C GLY A 151 5.77 6.64 -29.31
N TYR A 152 5.68 6.41 -28.00
CA TYR A 152 5.37 5.10 -27.42
C TYR A 152 3.92 4.65 -27.65
N TYR A 153 3.00 5.58 -27.95
CA TYR A 153 1.56 5.32 -28.14
C TYR A 153 1.12 5.29 -29.60
N VAL A 154 1.69 6.13 -30.46
CA VAL A 154 1.27 6.22 -31.87
C VAL A 154 1.61 4.96 -32.68
N LYS A 155 2.56 4.11 -32.22
CA LYS A 155 3.08 2.98 -33.02
C LYS A 155 2.46 1.60 -32.79
N LYS A 156 1.80 1.30 -31.65
CA LYS A 156 1.17 -0.02 -31.37
C LYS A 156 0.05 0.09 -30.33
N ASP A 157 -1.10 -0.55 -30.59
CA ASP A 157 -2.23 -0.85 -29.68
C ASP A 157 -2.26 -0.03 -28.38
N ALA A 158 -2.62 1.25 -28.51
CA ALA A 158 -2.70 2.19 -27.37
C ALA A 158 -3.55 1.62 -26.23
N ASP A 159 -4.67 0.97 -26.58
CA ASP A 159 -5.68 0.42 -25.69
C ASP A 159 -5.19 -0.81 -24.89
N LYS A 160 -4.01 -1.37 -25.24
CA LYS A 160 -3.38 -2.50 -24.54
C LYS A 160 -2.15 -2.11 -23.71
N ARG A 161 -1.69 -0.86 -23.79
CA ARG A 161 -0.47 -0.40 -23.10
C ARG A 161 -0.82 0.26 -21.78
N SER A 162 -0.35 -0.35 -20.69
CA SER A 162 -0.68 0.06 -19.33
C SER A 162 -0.42 1.55 -19.10
N SER A 163 -1.24 2.12 -18.23
CA SER A 163 -1.21 3.54 -17.89
C SER A 163 0.17 4.04 -17.39
N THR A 164 1.00 3.11 -16.89
CA THR A 164 2.42 3.27 -16.54
C THR A 164 3.31 3.83 -17.66
N LEU A 165 2.94 3.64 -18.93
CA LEU A 165 3.77 4.07 -20.08
C LEU A 165 3.46 5.50 -20.56
N LEU A 166 2.41 6.16 -20.08
CA LEU A 166 2.10 7.57 -20.43
C LEU A 166 3.19 8.56 -19.95
N GLY A 167 4.04 8.17 -18.99
CA GLY A 167 4.86 9.09 -18.18
C GLY A 167 4.05 9.89 -17.14
N LEU A 168 2.72 9.86 -17.23
CA LEU A 168 1.77 10.38 -16.23
C LEU A 168 1.71 9.46 -15.00
N ASN A 169 1.64 10.07 -13.81
CA ASN A 169 1.35 9.35 -12.56
C ASN A 169 -0.16 9.11 -12.37
N VAL A 170 -0.78 8.48 -13.36
CA VAL A 170 -2.19 8.07 -13.42
C VAL A 170 -2.73 7.35 -12.18
N GLU A 171 -1.95 6.43 -11.59
CA GLU A 171 -2.37 5.69 -10.39
C GLU A 171 -2.17 6.52 -9.11
N GLY A 172 -1.20 7.44 -9.07
CA GLY A 172 -1.09 8.47 -8.05
C GLY A 172 -2.28 9.44 -8.09
N PHE A 173 -2.67 9.90 -9.29
CA PHE A 173 -3.87 10.71 -9.51
C PHE A 173 -5.15 9.96 -9.11
N ARG A 174 -5.31 8.68 -9.50
CA ARG A 174 -6.42 7.82 -9.04
C ARG A 174 -6.46 7.72 -7.52
N SER A 175 -5.31 7.49 -6.88
CA SER A 175 -5.19 7.41 -5.42
C SER A 175 -5.61 8.72 -4.74
N GLU A 176 -5.19 9.88 -5.28
CA GLU A 176 -5.57 11.18 -4.75
C GLU A 176 -7.08 11.47 -4.93
N ILE A 177 -7.65 11.22 -6.13
CA ILE A 177 -9.09 11.35 -6.38
C ILE A 177 -9.89 10.43 -5.42
N PHE A 178 -9.42 9.20 -5.20
CA PHE A 178 -10.03 8.27 -4.25
C PHE A 178 -9.98 8.83 -2.82
N ASN A 179 -8.80 9.23 -2.33
CA ASN A 179 -8.64 9.78 -0.98
C ASN A 179 -9.51 11.01 -0.75
N GLN A 180 -9.56 11.93 -1.73
CA GLN A 180 -10.43 13.11 -1.69
C GLN A 180 -11.92 12.74 -1.68
N CYS A 181 -12.34 11.70 -2.41
CA CYS A 181 -13.70 11.18 -2.36
C CYS A 181 -14.03 10.55 -0.99
N MET A 182 -13.10 9.79 -0.40
CA MET A 182 -13.27 9.20 0.93
C MET A 182 -13.40 10.29 2.02
N VAL A 183 -12.54 11.32 1.99
CA VAL A 183 -12.64 12.47 2.91
C VAL A 183 -13.97 13.21 2.75
N LYS A 184 -14.43 13.46 1.52
CA LYS A 184 -15.74 14.12 1.25
C LYS A 184 -16.93 13.30 1.75
N ASN A 185 -16.82 11.97 1.75
CA ASN A 185 -17.82 11.09 2.35
C ASN A 185 -17.62 10.86 3.87
N HIS A 186 -16.69 11.58 4.50
CA HIS A 186 -16.35 11.50 5.92
C HIS A 186 -15.86 10.11 6.35
N MET A 187 -15.13 9.43 5.46
CA MET A 187 -14.50 8.14 5.72
C MET A 187 -13.09 8.33 6.28
N MET A 188 -12.69 7.49 7.23
CA MET A 188 -11.34 7.42 7.77
C MET A 188 -10.71 6.05 7.50
N LYS A 189 -9.41 6.03 7.19
CA LYS A 189 -8.67 4.78 7.00
C LYS A 189 -8.19 4.24 8.34
N ILE A 190 -8.75 3.10 8.76
CA ILE A 190 -8.36 2.40 9.98
C ILE A 190 -7.23 1.41 9.63
N VAL A 191 -6.14 1.46 10.39
CA VAL A 191 -5.05 0.47 10.33
C VAL A 191 -5.05 -0.31 11.64
N PRO A 192 -5.59 -1.53 11.70
CA PRO A 192 -5.69 -2.28 12.95
C PRO A 192 -4.29 -2.67 13.47
N THR A 193 -4.06 -2.58 14.78
CA THR A 193 -2.85 -3.12 15.40
C THR A 193 -3.04 -4.58 15.79
N LYS A 194 -1.97 -5.36 15.67
CA LYS A 194 -1.88 -6.71 16.22
C LYS A 194 -0.80 -6.74 17.29
N SER A 195 -1.19 -7.04 18.53
CA SER A 195 -0.24 -7.32 19.60
C SER A 195 0.46 -8.66 19.35
N PHE A 196 1.74 -8.71 19.71
CA PHE A 196 2.54 -9.93 19.67
C PHE A 196 3.37 -10.08 20.95
N ARG A 197 3.66 -11.33 21.31
CA ARG A 197 4.56 -11.71 22.39
C ARG A 197 5.63 -12.63 21.82
N LYS A 198 6.89 -12.24 21.92
CA LYS A 198 8.05 -13.04 21.53
C LYS A 198 8.86 -13.33 22.79
N CYS A 199 9.20 -14.59 23.05
CA CYS A 199 10.16 -14.90 24.11
C CYS A 199 11.52 -14.30 23.76
N ASN A 200 12.26 -13.84 24.76
CA ASN A 200 13.64 -13.43 24.57
C ASN A 200 14.50 -14.68 24.37
N ASN A 201 15.32 -14.69 23.31
CA ASN A 201 16.36 -15.69 23.13
C ASN A 201 17.64 -15.18 23.81
N ILE A 202 18.42 -16.07 24.41
CA ILE A 202 19.83 -15.77 24.68
C ILE A 202 20.57 -15.78 23.34
N SER A 203 21.26 -14.69 23.01
CA SER A 203 22.41 -14.77 22.12
C SER A 203 23.64 -15.08 22.98
N TRP A 204 24.38 -16.10 22.58
CA TRP A 204 25.83 -16.13 22.82
C TRP A 204 26.53 -15.37 21.69
#